data_AF-A0A832HLP1-F1
#
_entry.id   AF-A0A832HLP1-F1
#
_cell.length_a   1.000
_cell.length_b   1.000
_cell.length_c   1.000
_cell.angle_alpha   90.00
_cell.angle_beta   90.00
_cell.angle_gamma   90.00
#
_symmetry.space_group_name_H-M   'P 1'
#
loop_
_entity.id
_entity.type
_entity.pdbx_description
1 polymer ?
#
loop_
_entity_poly.entity_id
_entity_poly.type
_entity_poly.pdbx_seq_one_letter_code
_entity_poly.pdbx_strand_id
1 'polypeptide(L)'
;MLARIGWLLWWVGLAAYFGAMAFLPTVASSVFATVRRTGVGLPGTPEWLKATDQLGGEIFGDVLVRFSGLQFIFLGLMFVGLVFWFIAPATRTRRSTLIKALLVIVLTGVACYDALVLMPDVMQTRTQMRARQDAETKTRFDTLHQRSTRVGQVKLGVLLAAVVVSALSQTGVGHRRVGTGHDMSPMLKDRHAA
;
A
#
# COMPACT_ATOMS: atom_id res chain seq x y z
N MET A 1 -4.57 -1.00 26.96
CA MET A 1 -5.06 -2.00 25.98
C MET A 1 -5.31 -1.39 24.59
N LEU A 2 -6.11 -0.32 24.49
CA LEU A 2 -6.46 0.36 23.23
C LEU A 2 -5.27 0.73 22.33
N ALA A 3 -4.19 1.29 22.89
CA ALA A 3 -3.00 1.66 22.11
C ALA A 3 -2.29 0.45 21.45
N ARG A 4 -2.37 -0.74 22.07
CA ARG A 4 -1.81 -1.98 21.51
C ARG A 4 -2.66 -2.48 20.34
N ILE A 5 -3.99 -2.41 20.48
CA ILE A 5 -4.92 -2.75 19.41
C ILE A 5 -4.70 -1.82 18.20
N GLY A 6 -4.61 -0.51 18.44
CA GLY A 6 -4.32 0.45 17.37
C GLY A 6 -3.00 0.19 16.66
N TRP A 7 -1.95 -0.18 17.40
CA TRP A 7 -0.66 -0.56 16.84
C TRP A 7 -0.73 -1.84 15.99
N LEU A 8 -1.45 -2.87 16.46
CA LEU A 8 -1.65 -4.10 15.71
C LEU A 8 -2.42 -3.83 14.40
N LEU A 9 -3.55 -3.13 14.47
CA LEU A 9 -4.37 -2.82 13.30
C LEU A 9 -3.62 -1.98 12.27
N TRP A 10 -2.83 -1.00 12.73
CA TRP A 10 -1.97 -0.20 11.86
C TRP A 10 -0.98 -1.08 11.08
N TRP A 11 -0.21 -1.92 11.77
CA TRP A 11 0.81 -2.75 11.12
C TRP A 11 0.22 -3.84 10.25
N VAL A 12 -0.91 -4.45 10.66
CA VAL A 12 -1.61 -5.44 9.83
C VAL A 12 -2.13 -4.78 8.55
N GLY A 13 -2.80 -3.63 8.65
CA GLY A 13 -3.30 -2.91 7.48
C GLY A 13 -2.16 -2.46 6.55
N LEU A 14 -1.08 -1.92 7.11
CA LEU A 14 0.08 -1.45 6.35
C LEU A 14 0.81 -2.60 5.65
N ALA A 15 1.07 -3.71 6.35
CA ALA A 15 1.75 -4.87 5.80
C ALA A 15 0.90 -5.59 4.75
N ALA A 16 -0.40 -5.75 4.98
CA ALA A 16 -1.30 -6.36 4.01
C ALA A 16 -1.42 -5.53 2.73
N TYR A 17 -1.57 -4.20 2.85
CA TYR A 17 -1.58 -3.32 1.69
C TYR A 17 -0.25 -3.39 0.94
N PHE A 18 0.86 -3.17 1.64
CA PHE A 18 2.18 -3.17 1.02
C PHE A 18 2.48 -4.51 0.33
N GLY A 19 2.24 -5.63 1.01
CA GLY A 19 2.44 -6.96 0.47
C GLY A 19 1.60 -7.20 -0.79
N ALA A 20 0.33 -6.81 -0.77
CA ALA A 20 -0.52 -6.98 -1.93
C ALA A 20 -0.09 -6.10 -3.12
N MET A 21 0.32 -4.85 -2.90
CA MET A 21 0.88 -3.99 -3.97
C MET A 21 2.20 -4.54 -4.52
N ALA A 22 3.07 -5.08 -3.67
CA ALA A 22 4.33 -5.68 -4.08
C ALA A 22 4.16 -7.01 -4.82
N PHE A 23 3.09 -7.75 -4.51
CA PHE A 23 2.83 -9.06 -5.10
C PHE A 23 2.16 -8.99 -6.48
N LEU A 24 1.35 -7.95 -6.75
CA LEU A 24 0.64 -7.80 -8.03
C LEU A 24 1.55 -7.88 -9.27
N PRO A 25 2.71 -7.19 -9.35
CA PRO A 25 3.61 -7.30 -10.50
C PRO A 25 4.16 -8.71 -10.71
N THR A 26 4.42 -9.44 -9.63
CA THR A 26 4.91 -10.83 -9.67
C THR A 26 3.84 -11.78 -10.22
N VAL A 27 2.59 -11.61 -9.77
CA VAL A 27 1.45 -12.38 -10.29
C VAL A 27 1.22 -12.07 -11.76
N ALA A 28 1.22 -10.79 -12.13
CA ALA A 28 1.08 -10.36 -13.52
C ALA A 28 2.14 -11.04 -14.41
N SER A 29 3.40 -10.93 -14.02
CA SER A 29 4.53 -11.50 -14.77
C SER A 29 4.40 -13.01 -14.94
N SER A 30 3.98 -13.72 -13.88
CA SER A 30 3.77 -15.18 -13.90
C SER A 30 2.61 -15.59 -14.78
N VAL A 31 1.50 -14.85 -14.77
CA VAL A 31 0.34 -15.07 -15.64
C VAL A 31 0.73 -14.86 -17.10
N PHE A 32 1.36 -13.72 -17.44
CA PHE A 32 1.79 -13.45 -18.82
C PHE A 32 2.83 -14.46 -19.32
N ALA A 33 3.77 -14.89 -18.47
CA ALA A 33 4.74 -15.92 -18.82
C ALA A 33 4.06 -17.28 -19.09
N THR A 34 3.08 -17.65 -18.27
CA THR A 34 2.33 -18.91 -18.42
C THR A 34 1.51 -18.89 -19.70
N VAL A 35 0.76 -17.81 -19.96
CA VAL A 35 -0.06 -17.67 -21.16
C VAL A 35 0.79 -17.68 -22.43
N ARG A 36 1.98 -17.07 -22.42
CA ARG A 36 2.93 -17.14 -23.54
C ARG A 36 3.45 -18.55 -23.80
N ARG A 37 3.65 -19.35 -22.75
CA ARG A 37 4.17 -20.73 -22.87
C ARG A 37 3.12 -21.72 -23.37
N THR A 38 1.87 -21.56 -22.97
CA THR A 38 0.80 -22.51 -23.32
C THR A 38 0.26 -22.30 -24.73
N GLY A 39 0.55 -21.17 -25.38
CA GLY A 39 0.09 -20.88 -26.75
C GLY A 39 -1.43 -20.83 -26.89
N VAL A 40 -2.16 -20.75 -25.77
CA VAL A 40 -3.62 -20.72 -25.76
C VAL A 40 -4.07 -19.38 -26.32
N GLY A 41 -4.48 -19.40 -27.60
CA GLY A 41 -5.12 -18.28 -28.25
C GLY A 41 -6.63 -18.32 -28.07
N LEU A 42 -7.24 -17.16 -27.86
CA LEU A 42 -8.69 -17.00 -27.91
C LEU A 42 -9.12 -17.08 -29.38
N PRO A 43 -10.09 -17.94 -29.75
CA PRO A 43 -10.58 -17.98 -31.13
C PRO A 43 -11.16 -16.62 -31.54
N GLY A 44 -10.77 -16.12 -32.72
CA GLY A 44 -11.22 -14.82 -33.24
C GLY A 44 -10.37 -13.61 -32.86
N THR A 45 -9.13 -13.78 -32.39
CA THR A 45 -8.20 -12.66 -32.17
C THR A 45 -7.33 -12.38 -33.40
N PRO A 46 -7.21 -11.11 -33.85
CA PRO A 46 -6.33 -10.72 -34.95
C PRO A 46 -4.86 -11.01 -34.64
N GLU A 47 -4.06 -11.37 -35.65
CA GLU A 47 -2.62 -11.68 -35.49
C GLU A 47 -1.80 -10.57 -34.81
N TRP A 48 -2.18 -9.30 -34.98
CA TRP A 48 -1.48 -8.16 -34.37
C TRP A 48 -1.83 -7.96 -32.90
N LEU A 49 -2.95 -8.51 -32.43
CA LEU A 49 -3.33 -8.58 -31.04
C LEU A 49 -3.03 -9.99 -30.55
N LYS A 50 -1.78 -10.21 -30.10
CA LYS A 50 -1.37 -11.52 -29.58
C LYS A 50 -2.40 -11.98 -28.56
N ALA A 51 -3.09 -13.07 -28.86
CA ALA A 51 -4.15 -13.63 -28.03
C ALA A 51 -3.70 -13.81 -26.56
N THR A 52 -2.39 -14.02 -26.37
CA THR A 52 -1.71 -14.08 -25.07
C THR A 52 -1.83 -12.81 -24.23
N ASP A 53 -1.78 -11.64 -24.87
CA ASP A 53 -1.84 -10.34 -24.20
C ASP A 53 -3.29 -10.01 -23.80
N GLN A 54 -4.27 -10.46 -24.59
CA GLN A 54 -5.69 -10.30 -24.26
C GLN A 54 -6.11 -11.18 -23.07
N LEU A 55 -5.73 -12.47 -23.06
CA LEU A 55 -6.07 -13.39 -21.97
C LEU A 55 -5.39 -12.99 -20.65
N GLY A 56 -4.09 -12.66 -20.70
CA GLY A 56 -3.38 -12.16 -19.52
C GLY A 56 -3.97 -10.84 -19.03
N GLY A 57 -4.36 -9.96 -19.96
CA GLY A 57 -5.10 -8.76 -19.66
C GLY A 57 -6.39 -9.04 -18.92
N GLU A 58 -7.22 -9.99 -19.40
CA GLU A 58 -8.50 -10.41 -18.80
C GLU A 58 -8.36 -10.84 -17.35
N ILE A 59 -7.51 -11.85 -17.11
CA ILE A 59 -7.21 -12.40 -15.79
C ILE A 59 -6.70 -11.30 -14.85
N PHE A 60 -5.76 -10.49 -15.33
CA PHE A 60 -5.19 -9.43 -14.50
C PHE A 60 -6.21 -8.35 -14.15
N GLY A 61 -7.13 -8.03 -15.07
CA GLY A 61 -8.21 -7.08 -14.80
C GLY A 61 -9.15 -7.54 -13.68
N ASP A 62 -9.52 -8.83 -13.67
CA ASP A 62 -10.35 -9.38 -12.59
C ASP A 62 -9.64 -9.35 -11.23
N VAL A 63 -8.34 -9.65 -11.23
CA VAL A 63 -7.50 -9.52 -10.04
C VAL A 63 -7.46 -8.07 -9.55
N LEU A 64 -7.31 -7.10 -10.46
CA LEU A 64 -7.32 -5.68 -10.11
C LEU A 64 -8.66 -5.22 -9.52
N VAL A 65 -9.80 -5.71 -10.03
CA VAL A 65 -11.14 -5.39 -9.48
C VAL A 65 -11.25 -5.86 -8.04
N ARG A 66 -10.88 -7.11 -7.77
CA ARG A 66 -10.89 -7.67 -6.41
C ARG A 66 -9.92 -6.93 -5.50
N PHE A 67 -8.74 -6.63 -6.02
CA PHE A 67 -7.73 -5.86 -5.29
C PHE A 67 -8.20 -4.45 -4.94
N SER A 68 -8.92 -3.78 -5.85
CA SER A 68 -9.51 -2.46 -5.61
C SER A 68 -10.50 -2.46 -4.45
N GLY A 69 -11.24 -3.55 -4.24
CA GLY A 69 -12.06 -3.72 -3.03
C GLY A 69 -11.21 -3.94 -1.77
N LEU A 70 -10.21 -4.84 -1.84
CA LEU A 70 -9.35 -5.18 -0.71
C LEU A 70 -8.53 -3.99 -0.19
N GLN A 71 -8.04 -3.10 -1.07
CA GLN A 71 -7.28 -1.93 -0.64
C GLN A 71 -8.08 -1.03 0.32
N PHE A 72 -9.39 -0.90 0.16
CA PHE A 72 -10.22 -0.10 1.07
C PHE A 72 -10.38 -0.75 2.44
N ILE A 73 -10.37 -2.09 2.51
CA ILE A 73 -10.34 -2.81 3.79
C ILE A 73 -9.03 -2.51 4.52
N PHE A 74 -7.90 -2.56 3.82
CA PHE A 74 -6.59 -2.25 4.42
C PHE A 74 -6.47 -0.78 4.85
N LEU A 75 -7.02 0.16 4.07
CA LEU A 75 -7.14 1.57 4.47
C LEU A 75 -8.02 1.72 5.71
N GLY A 76 -9.14 1.02 5.77
CA GLY A 76 -10.01 0.97 6.94
C GLY A 76 -9.25 0.54 8.20
N LEU A 77 -8.48 -0.54 8.12
CA LEU A 77 -7.65 -1.02 9.23
C LEU A 77 -6.62 0.03 9.69
N MET A 78 -5.94 0.69 8.74
CA MET A 78 -5.00 1.76 9.06
C MET A 78 -5.69 2.98 9.71
N PHE A 79 -6.86 3.38 9.21
CA PHE A 79 -7.64 4.47 9.80
C PHE A 79 -8.10 4.14 11.22
N VAL A 80 -8.67 2.95 11.45
CA VAL A 80 -9.08 2.51 12.78
C VAL A 80 -7.88 2.48 13.73
N GLY A 81 -6.73 2.01 13.26
CA GLY A 81 -5.47 2.05 14.01
C GLY A 81 -5.07 3.47 14.45
N LEU A 82 -5.17 4.44 13.52
CA LEU A 82 -4.92 5.86 13.81
C LEU A 82 -5.92 6.43 14.83
N VAL A 83 -7.21 6.12 14.70
CA VAL A 83 -8.26 6.58 15.63
C VAL A 83 -7.96 6.11 17.06
N PHE A 84 -7.59 4.83 17.25
CA PHE A 84 -7.19 4.32 18.57
C PHE A 84 -5.96 5.04 19.13
N TRP A 85 -5.01 5.46 18.29
CA TRP A 85 -3.86 6.26 18.73
C TRP A 85 -4.21 7.71 19.11
N PHE A 86 -5.22 8.31 18.48
CA PHE A 86 -5.71 9.64 18.84
C PHE A 86 -6.46 9.64 20.17
N ILE A 87 -7.26 8.62 20.43
CA ILE A 87 -8.07 8.50 21.66
C ILE A 87 -7.21 8.05 22.85
N ALA A 88 -6.11 7.33 22.61
CA ALA A 88 -5.25 6.86 23.69
C ALA A 88 -4.55 8.02 24.42
N PRO A 89 -4.77 8.20 25.75
CA PRO A 89 -4.28 9.36 26.51
C PRO A 89 -2.75 9.45 26.68
N ALA A 90 -1.98 8.53 26.11
CA ALA A 90 -0.55 8.33 26.40
C ALA A 90 0.42 8.67 25.26
N THR A 91 -0.02 9.24 24.12
CA THR A 91 0.86 9.42 22.96
C THR A 91 1.60 10.76 22.98
N ARG A 92 2.82 10.76 23.53
CA ARG A 92 3.76 11.89 23.56
C ARG A 92 4.25 12.36 22.17
N THR A 93 3.78 11.75 21.08
CA THR A 93 4.23 11.99 19.69
C THR A 93 3.09 12.38 18.74
N ARG A 94 2.26 13.36 19.13
CA ARG A 94 1.21 13.95 18.27
C ARG A 94 1.71 14.30 16.85
N ARG A 95 2.93 14.81 16.70
CA ARG A 95 3.51 15.15 15.38
C ARG A 95 3.64 13.94 14.46
N SER A 96 4.12 12.80 14.95
CA SER A 96 4.26 11.59 14.11
C SER A 96 2.90 11.03 13.71
N THR A 97 1.92 11.04 14.62
CA THR A 97 0.56 10.60 14.32
C THR A 97 -0.09 11.48 13.25
N LEU A 98 0.13 12.81 13.29
CA LEU A 98 -0.36 13.73 12.26
C LEU A 98 0.26 13.45 10.89
N ILE A 99 1.57 13.19 10.82
CA ILE A 99 2.24 12.82 9.55
C ILE A 99 1.67 11.51 9.01
N LYS A 100 1.48 10.49 9.85
CA LYS A 100 0.87 9.22 9.44
C LYS A 100 -0.57 9.41 8.95
N ALA A 101 -1.35 10.25 9.63
CA ALA A 101 -2.71 10.57 9.21
C ALA A 101 -2.73 11.26 7.84
N LEU A 102 -1.83 12.23 7.61
CA LEU A 102 -1.68 12.88 6.31
C LEU A 102 -1.32 11.88 5.21
N LEU A 103 -0.38 10.96 5.47
CA LEU A 103 0.00 9.92 4.52
C LEU A 103 -1.16 8.98 4.19
N VAL A 104 -1.96 8.57 5.18
CA VAL A 104 -3.17 7.76 4.94
C VAL A 104 -4.20 8.56 4.13
N ILE A 105 -4.43 9.83 4.43
CA ILE A 105 -5.34 10.69 3.66
C ILE A 105 -4.89 10.78 2.19
N VAL A 106 -3.61 11.03 1.95
CA VAL A 106 -3.05 11.06 0.58
C VAL A 106 -3.23 9.71 -0.10
N LEU A 107 -2.90 8.61 0.58
CA LEU A 107 -3.06 7.27 0.03
C LEU A 107 -4.53 6.95 -0.30
N THR A 108 -5.47 7.34 0.56
CA THR A 108 -6.91 7.20 0.33
C THR A 108 -7.36 8.06 -0.84
N GLY A 109 -6.90 9.31 -0.95
CA GLY A 109 -7.22 10.16 -2.09
C GLY A 109 -6.77 9.54 -3.42
N VAL A 110 -5.55 9.01 -3.47
CA VAL A 110 -5.03 8.32 -4.66
C VAL A 110 -5.78 7.00 -4.91
N ALA A 111 -6.16 6.25 -3.88
CA ALA A 111 -6.98 5.04 -4.02
C ALA A 111 -8.39 5.33 -4.54
N CYS A 112 -9.03 6.40 -4.07
CA CYS A 112 -10.32 6.86 -4.58
C CYS A 112 -10.22 7.32 -6.03
N TYR A 113 -9.19 8.10 -6.40
CA TYR A 113 -8.96 8.50 -7.78
C TYR A 113 -8.80 7.28 -8.71
N ASP A 114 -8.00 6.30 -8.29
CA ASP A 114 -7.81 5.06 -9.02
C ASP A 114 -9.13 4.30 -9.21
N ALA A 115 -9.91 4.14 -8.13
CA ALA A 115 -11.16 3.38 -8.16
C ALA A 115 -12.32 4.08 -8.91
N LEU A 116 -12.44 5.42 -8.79
CA LEU A 116 -13.57 6.17 -9.31
C LEU A 116 -13.33 6.76 -10.69
N VAL A 117 -12.07 7.05 -11.06
CA VAL A 117 -11.73 7.71 -12.33
C VAL A 117 -11.01 6.74 -13.25
N LEU A 118 -9.93 6.11 -12.77
CA LEU A 118 -9.07 5.32 -13.64
C LEU A 118 -9.65 3.95 -13.98
N MET A 119 -10.22 3.28 -12.99
CA MET A 119 -10.85 1.97 -13.11
C MET A 119 -11.98 1.93 -14.18
N PRO A 120 -12.98 2.84 -14.17
CA PRO A 120 -14.02 2.81 -15.19
C PRO A 120 -13.47 3.09 -16.60
N ASP A 121 -12.52 4.01 -16.74
CA ASP A 121 -11.87 4.30 -18.03
C ASP A 121 -11.14 3.07 -18.58
N VAL A 122 -10.43 2.33 -17.72
CA VAL A 122 -9.76 1.09 -18.09
C VAL A 122 -10.76 0.03 -18.51
N MET A 123 -11.87 -0.14 -17.77
CA MET A 123 -12.90 -1.13 -18.10
C MET A 123 -13.60 -0.79 -19.43
N GLN A 124 -13.96 0.48 -19.64
CA GLN A 124 -14.57 0.92 -20.89
C GLN A 124 -13.64 0.70 -22.08
N THR A 125 -12.36 1.09 -21.94
CA THR A 125 -11.36 0.92 -23.00
C THR A 125 -11.11 -0.56 -23.30
N ARG A 126 -11.13 -1.43 -22.29
CA ARG A 126 -11.01 -2.89 -22.50
C ARG A 126 -12.20 -3.46 -23.27
N THR A 127 -13.42 -3.01 -22.98
CA THR A 127 -14.61 -3.41 -23.74
C THR A 127 -14.53 -2.94 -25.19
N GLN A 128 -14.07 -1.70 -25.43
CA GLN A 128 -13.85 -1.18 -26.79
C GLN A 128 -12.76 -1.95 -27.53
N MET A 129 -11.69 -2.33 -26.85
CA MET A 129 -10.58 -3.09 -27.42
C MET A 129 -11.03 -4.48 -27.90
N ARG A 130 -11.96 -5.11 -27.17
CA ARG A 130 -12.59 -6.37 -27.61
C ARG A 130 -13.48 -6.19 -28.83
N ALA A 131 -14.17 -5.06 -28.93
CA ALA A 131 -15.19 -4.84 -29.96
C ALA A 131 -14.62 -4.39 -31.31
N ARG A 132 -13.65 -3.45 -31.31
CA ARG A 132 -13.19 -2.79 -32.53
C ARG A 132 -11.82 -3.23 -33.00
N GLN A 133 -10.95 -3.62 -32.06
CA GLN A 133 -9.57 -4.02 -32.33
C GLN A 133 -8.91 -3.02 -33.32
N ASP A 134 -8.81 -1.75 -32.93
CA ASP A 134 -8.16 -0.72 -33.75
C ASP A 134 -6.94 -0.10 -33.05
N ALA A 135 -6.09 0.58 -33.83
CA ALA A 135 -4.84 1.18 -33.34
C ALA A 135 -5.07 2.36 -32.36
N GLU A 136 -6.19 3.07 -32.52
CA GLU A 136 -6.55 4.19 -31.64
C GLU A 136 -6.88 3.68 -30.23
N THR A 137 -7.67 2.61 -30.14
CA THR A 137 -8.05 1.97 -28.88
C THR A 137 -6.83 1.39 -28.18
N LYS A 138 -5.88 0.82 -28.92
CA LYS A 138 -4.59 0.38 -28.37
C LYS A 138 -3.81 1.54 -27.76
N THR A 139 -3.69 2.66 -28.48
CA THR A 139 -2.99 3.86 -27.99
C THR A 139 -3.62 4.41 -26.71
N ARG A 140 -4.96 4.42 -26.65
CA ARG A 140 -5.71 4.81 -25.45
C ARG A 140 -5.46 3.85 -24.29
N PHE A 141 -5.46 2.54 -24.55
CA PHE A 141 -5.14 1.53 -23.54
C PHE A 141 -3.73 1.69 -22.99
N ASP A 142 -2.73 1.87 -23.85
CA ASP A 142 -1.34 2.08 -23.45
C ASP A 142 -1.18 3.34 -22.58
N THR A 143 -1.89 4.42 -22.94
CA THR A 143 -1.91 5.66 -22.16
C THR A 143 -2.51 5.45 -20.77
N LEU A 144 -3.64 4.74 -20.68
CA LEU A 144 -4.29 4.41 -19.41
C LEU A 144 -3.41 3.48 -18.56
N HIS A 145 -2.75 2.52 -19.19
CA HIS A 145 -1.81 1.63 -18.53
C HIS A 145 -0.66 2.42 -17.88
N GLN A 146 -0.01 3.32 -18.62
CA GLN A 146 1.05 4.18 -18.07
C GLN A 146 0.54 5.06 -16.92
N ARG A 147 -0.67 5.61 -17.02
CA ARG A 147 -1.29 6.38 -15.93
C ARG A 147 -1.53 5.50 -14.70
N SER A 148 -2.03 4.28 -14.88
CA SER A 148 -2.25 3.31 -13.79
C SER A 148 -0.94 2.92 -13.13
N THR A 149 0.12 2.66 -13.91
CA THR A 149 1.46 2.38 -13.37
C THR A 149 1.97 3.53 -12.51
N ARG A 150 1.84 4.78 -12.97
CA ARG A 150 2.25 5.96 -12.19
C ARG A 150 1.46 6.09 -10.89
N VAL A 151 0.14 5.91 -10.94
CA VAL A 151 -0.71 5.92 -9.73
C VAL A 151 -0.29 4.82 -8.75
N GLY A 152 0.00 3.61 -9.25
CA GLY A 152 0.53 2.51 -8.45
C GLY A 152 1.89 2.83 -7.80
N GLN A 153 2.81 3.45 -8.55
CA GLN A 153 4.10 3.91 -8.03
C GLN A 153 3.95 4.98 -6.95
N VAL A 154 3.03 5.93 -7.12
CA VAL A 154 2.72 6.94 -6.10
C VAL A 154 2.18 6.28 -4.83
N LYS A 155 1.23 5.34 -4.95
CA LYS A 155 0.72 4.56 -3.80
C LYS A 155 1.83 3.83 -3.06
N LEU A 156 2.73 3.15 -3.79
CA LEU A 156 3.88 2.46 -3.20
C LEU A 156 4.85 3.43 -2.49
N GLY A 157 5.13 4.59 -3.09
CA GLY A 157 5.97 5.61 -2.47
C GLY A 157 5.38 6.15 -1.17
N VAL A 158 4.06 6.40 -1.14
CA VAL A 158 3.35 6.84 0.07
C VAL A 158 3.33 5.75 1.14
N LEU A 159 3.11 4.49 0.77
CA LEU A 159 3.19 3.34 1.68
C LEU A 159 4.59 3.19 2.28
N LEU A 160 5.64 3.29 1.46
CA LEU A 160 7.03 3.23 1.92
C LEU A 160 7.32 4.36 2.90
N ALA A 161 6.88 5.59 2.61
CA ALA A 161 7.01 6.71 3.53
C ALA A 161 6.27 6.44 4.84
N ALA A 162 5.07 5.84 4.81
CA ALA A 162 4.33 5.47 6.00
C ALA A 162 5.05 4.41 6.85
N VAL A 163 5.70 3.42 6.21
CA VAL A 163 6.55 2.43 6.87
C VAL A 163 7.75 3.10 7.55
N VAL A 164 8.49 3.95 6.83
CA VAL A 164 9.68 4.64 7.35
C VAL A 164 9.32 5.56 8.52
N VAL A 165 8.30 6.41 8.36
CA VAL A 165 7.81 7.29 9.44
C VAL A 165 7.36 6.46 10.64
N SER A 166 6.73 5.31 10.40
CA SER A 166 6.32 4.41 11.49
C SER A 166 7.51 3.78 12.21
N ALA A 167 8.54 3.34 11.51
CA ALA A 167 9.76 2.79 12.10
C ALA A 167 10.53 3.85 12.91
N LEU A 168 10.77 5.03 12.33
CA LEU A 168 11.47 6.14 12.99
C LEU A 168 10.74 6.64 14.25
N SER A 169 9.41 6.62 14.22
CA SER A 169 8.60 7.00 15.39
C SER A 169 8.78 6.05 16.59
N GLN A 170 9.25 4.83 16.36
CA GLN A 170 9.53 3.84 17.40
C GLN A 170 10.95 3.96 17.95
N THR A 171 11.94 4.22 17.10
CA THR A 171 13.35 4.32 17.52
C THR A 171 13.62 5.56 18.40
N GLY A 172 12.96 6.69 18.11
CA GLY A 172 13.07 7.91 18.93
C GLY A 172 12.57 7.77 20.38
N VAL A 173 11.82 6.70 20.69
CA VAL A 173 11.31 6.43 22.05
C VAL A 173 12.37 5.71 22.92
N GLY A 174 13.31 4.99 22.31
CA GLY A 174 14.30 4.16 23.03
C GLY A 174 15.42 4.94 23.72
N HIS A 175 15.87 6.07 23.17
CA HIS A 175 17.08 6.74 23.68
C HIS A 175 16.88 7.64 24.90
N ARG A 176 15.65 7.98 25.31
CA ARG A 176 15.41 8.86 26.47
C ARG A 176 15.38 8.16 27.84
N ARG A 177 15.57 6.84 27.93
CA ARG A 177 15.45 6.09 29.21
C ARG A 177 16.76 5.52 29.78
N VAL A 178 17.92 5.73 29.16
CA VAL A 178 19.17 5.03 29.57
C VAL A 178 20.10 5.85 30.48
N GLY A 179 19.83 7.12 30.76
CA GLY A 179 20.71 7.91 31.62
C GLY A 179 19.95 8.74 32.64
N THR A 180 19.83 8.26 33.88
CA THR A 180 19.78 9.02 35.15
C THR A 180 19.43 8.06 36.31
N GLY A 181 20.20 7.00 36.52
CA GLY A 181 19.88 6.01 37.57
C GLY A 181 21.07 5.28 38.17
N HIS A 182 22.28 5.82 38.02
CA HIS A 182 23.45 5.32 38.72
C HIS A 182 24.28 6.48 39.27
N ASP A 183 23.60 7.42 39.93
CA ASP A 183 24.25 8.23 40.95
C ASP A 183 24.26 7.40 42.23
N MET A 184 25.18 6.44 42.31
CA MET A 184 25.61 5.88 43.59
C MET A 184 26.43 6.96 44.30
N SER A 185 25.76 8.03 44.71
CA SER A 185 26.36 8.97 45.66
C SER A 185 26.69 8.17 46.92
N PRO A 186 27.97 8.05 47.27
CA PRO A 186 28.47 7.03 48.17
C PRO A 186 27.91 7.24 49.57
N MET A 187 27.26 6.20 50.05
CA MET A 187 26.78 5.96 51.40
C MET A 187 27.95 5.78 52.40
N LEU A 188 28.94 6.69 52.36
CA LEU A 188 30.20 6.64 53.11
C LEU A 188 30.59 8.04 53.60
N LYS A 189 29.79 8.67 54.46
CA LYS A 189 30.27 9.87 55.19
C LYS A 189 30.02 9.93 56.70
N ASP A 190 29.27 8.99 57.29
CA ASP A 190 28.88 9.11 58.71
C ASP A 190 29.47 8.03 59.65
N ARG A 191 30.68 7.53 59.41
CA ARG A 191 31.31 6.51 60.31
C ARG A 191 32.44 6.98 61.22
N HIS A 192 32.80 8.26 61.28
CA HIS A 192 33.84 8.72 62.21
C HIS A 192 33.51 10.06 62.89
N ALA A 193 32.73 9.98 63.97
CA ALA A 193 32.74 10.95 65.06
C ALA A 193 32.35 10.22 66.36
N ALA A 194 33.35 9.57 66.97
CA ALA A 194 33.32 9.05 68.33
C ALA A 194 34.66 9.42 68.98
#